data_AF-A0A2A3AIJ4-F1
#
_entry.id   AF-A0A2A3AIJ4-F1
#
_cell.length_a   1.000
_cell.length_b   1.000
_cell.length_c   1.000
_cell.angle_alpha   90.00
_cell.angle_beta   90.00
_cell.angle_gamma   90.00
#
_symmetry.space_group_name_H-M   'P 1'
#
loop_
_entity.id
_entity.type
_entity.pdbx_description
1 polymer ?
#
loop_
_entity_poly.entity_id
_entity_poly.type
_entity_poly.pdbx_seq_one_letter_code
_entity_poly.pdbx_strand_id
1 'polypeptide(L)'
;MSTEIPEPSGGPAPVAQLESAAMEAVRQLAASGDPEAFQALLRLSGTVGESLGISARNVAAASSWTAVAGAAGTSRQAAWSRWKA
;
A
#
# COMPACT_ATOMS: atom_id res chain seq x y z
N MET A 1 4.52 41.67 -17.80
CA MET A 1 3.51 40.60 -17.81
C MET A 1 4.15 39.43 -17.09
N SER A 2 3.89 39.28 -15.80
CA SER A 2 4.56 38.29 -14.96
C SER A 2 3.98 36.91 -15.27
N THR A 3 4.81 36.02 -15.83
CA THR A 3 4.52 34.59 -15.90
C THR A 3 4.62 34.01 -14.50
N GLU A 4 3.48 33.80 -13.86
CA GLU A 4 3.35 32.94 -12.70
C GLU A 4 3.74 31.53 -13.16
N ILE A 5 4.91 31.05 -12.72
CA ILE A 5 5.26 29.64 -12.81
C ILE A 5 4.44 28.97 -11.70
N PRO A 6 3.46 28.11 -12.02
CA PRO A 6 2.76 27.41 -10.96
C PRO A 6 3.77 26.51 -10.23
N GLU A 7 4.00 26.82 -8.96
CA GLU A 7 4.76 25.99 -8.04
C GLU A 7 4.27 24.54 -8.15
N PRO A 8 5.16 23.54 -8.27
CA PRO A 8 4.74 22.15 -8.23
C PRO A 8 4.04 21.95 -6.88
N SER A 9 2.74 21.68 -6.92
CA SER A 9 1.93 21.49 -5.72
C SER A 9 2.42 20.24 -5.00
N GLY A 10 3.41 20.42 -4.11
CA GLY A 10 4.18 19.37 -3.44
C GLY A 10 3.42 18.66 -2.33
N GLY A 11 2.14 18.36 -2.57
CA GLY A 11 1.36 17.49 -1.72
C GLY A 11 1.70 16.01 -1.97
N PRO A 12 1.43 15.12 -1.00
CA PRO A 12 1.51 13.69 -1.26
C PRO A 12 0.60 13.33 -2.44
N ALA A 13 1.10 12.49 -3.34
CA ALA A 13 0.34 12.03 -4.49
C ALA A 13 -1.00 11.40 -4.01
N PRO A 14 -2.10 11.59 -4.75
CA PRO A 14 -3.38 10.97 -4.42
C PRO A 14 -3.24 9.45 -4.31
N VAL A 15 -3.95 8.82 -3.36
CA VAL A 15 -3.89 7.36 -3.13
C VAL A 15 -4.09 6.57 -4.42
N ALA A 16 -5.07 6.96 -5.24
CA ALA A 16 -5.36 6.29 -6.52
C ALA A 16 -4.19 6.35 -7.52
N GLN A 17 -3.40 7.44 -7.50
CA GLN A 17 -2.22 7.56 -8.36
C GLN A 17 -1.09 6.65 -7.87
N LEU A 18 -0.85 6.61 -6.56
CA LEU A 18 0.14 5.72 -5.96
C LEU A 18 -0.21 4.24 -6.18
N GLU A 19 -1.49 3.89 -5.99
CA GLU A 19 -2.00 2.54 -6.24
C GLU A 19 -1.83 2.14 -7.72
N SER A 20 -2.25 3.01 -8.65
CA SER A 20 -2.12 2.74 -10.08
C SER A 20 -0.66 2.53 -10.50
N ALA A 21 0.26 3.37 -10.02
CA ALA A 21 1.69 3.23 -10.31
C ALA A 21 2.28 1.94 -9.74
N ALA A 22 1.94 1.58 -8.51
CA ALA A 22 2.41 0.35 -7.88
C ALA A 22 1.89 -0.89 -8.62
N MET A 23 0.60 -0.92 -8.96
CA MET A 23 0.00 -2.03 -9.73
C MET A 23 0.68 -2.19 -11.10
N GLU A 24 0.96 -1.08 -11.77
CA GLU A 24 1.61 -1.11 -13.06
C GLU A 24 3.03 -1.66 -12.99
N ALA A 25 3.83 -1.21 -12.01
CA ALA A 25 5.17 -1.73 -11.79
C ALA A 25 5.16 -3.24 -11.48
N VAL A 26 4.24 -3.71 -10.63
CA VAL A 26 4.08 -5.14 -10.32
C VAL A 26 3.75 -5.95 -11.56
N ARG A 27 2.85 -5.45 -12.42
CA ARG A 27 2.50 -6.12 -13.69
C ARG A 27 3.67 -6.21 -14.65
N GLN A 28 4.47 -5.15 -14.77
CA GLN A 28 5.66 -5.13 -15.63
C GLN A 28 6.72 -6.13 -15.15
N LEU A 29 6.99 -6.17 -13.83
CA LEU A 29 7.92 -7.15 -13.26
C LEU A 29 7.47 -8.58 -13.54
N ALA A 30 6.17 -8.86 -13.36
CA ALA A 30 5.60 -10.18 -13.59
C ALA A 30 5.67 -10.64 -15.06
N ALA A 31 5.67 -9.70 -16.01
CA ALA A 31 5.70 -10.00 -17.44
C ALA A 31 7.12 -10.21 -18.01
N SER A 32 8.19 -9.84 -17.29
CA SER A 32 9.54 -9.75 -17.87
C SER A 32 10.21 -11.10 -18.17
N GLY A 33 9.83 -12.18 -17.48
CA GLY A 33 10.54 -13.47 -17.54
C GLY A 33 11.95 -13.46 -16.92
N ASP A 34 12.39 -12.33 -16.36
CA ASP A 34 13.71 -12.16 -15.73
C ASP A 34 13.70 -12.72 -14.28
N PRO A 35 14.63 -13.62 -13.92
CA PRO A 35 14.81 -14.06 -12.54
C PRO A 35 14.98 -12.91 -11.52
N GLU A 36 15.62 -11.81 -11.89
CA GLU A 36 15.77 -10.65 -11.01
C GLU A 36 14.42 -9.97 -10.73
N ALA A 37 13.54 -9.91 -11.73
CA ALA A 37 12.18 -9.39 -11.55
C ALA A 37 11.34 -10.28 -10.63
N PHE A 38 11.51 -11.61 -10.70
CA PHE A 38 10.89 -12.53 -9.73
C PHE A 38 11.40 -12.27 -8.30
N GLN A 39 12.70 -12.06 -8.12
CA GLN A 39 13.27 -11.69 -6.82
C GLN A 39 12.77 -10.34 -6.32
N ALA A 40 12.58 -9.37 -7.21
CA ALA A 40 11.98 -8.08 -6.87
C ALA A 40 10.53 -8.24 -6.37
N LEU A 41 9.73 -9.08 -7.03
CA LEU A 41 8.36 -9.38 -6.60
C LEU A 41 8.32 -10.06 -5.21
N LEU A 42 9.26 -10.96 -4.91
CA LEU A 42 9.37 -11.57 -3.58
C LEU A 42 9.65 -10.52 -2.49
N ARG A 43 10.59 -9.59 -2.75
CA ARG A 43 10.88 -8.50 -1.82
C ARG A 43 9.68 -7.58 -1.64
N LEU A 44 9.03 -7.18 -2.74
CA LEU A 44 7.84 -6.34 -2.72
C LEU A 44 6.69 -6.98 -1.93
N SER A 45 6.48 -8.28 -2.10
CA SER A 45 5.48 -9.03 -1.33
C SER A 45 5.72 -8.92 0.18
N GLY A 46 6.98 -9.08 0.62
CA GLY A 46 7.37 -8.89 2.02
C GLY A 46 7.09 -7.46 2.50
N THR A 47 7.55 -6.46 1.76
CA THR A 47 7.35 -5.04 2.10
C THR A 47 5.87 -4.66 2.19
N VAL A 48 5.03 -5.13 1.26
CA VAL A 48 3.59 -4.88 1.28
C VAL A 48 2.96 -5.56 2.50
N GLY A 49 3.34 -6.80 2.81
CA GLY A 49 2.84 -7.51 3.98
C GLY A 49 3.14 -6.80 5.30
N GLU A 50 4.38 -6.36 5.49
CA GLU A 50 4.81 -5.59 6.67
C GLU A 50 4.07 -4.24 6.76
N SER A 51 4.00 -3.52 5.65
CA SER A 51 3.31 -2.23 5.55
C SER A 51 1.81 -2.35 5.84
N LEU A 52 1.18 -3.46 5.44
CA LEU A 52 -0.21 -3.75 5.77
C LEU A 52 -0.41 -3.94 7.28
N GLY A 53 0.51 -4.60 7.98
CA GLY A 53 0.45 -4.72 9.44
C GLY A 53 0.60 -3.39 10.16
N ILE A 54 1.49 -2.51 9.68
CA ILE A 54 1.62 -1.14 10.18
C ILE A 54 0.33 -0.36 9.93
N SER A 55 -0.19 -0.38 8.71
CA SER A 55 -1.42 0.31 8.33
C SER A 55 -2.63 -0.17 9.13
N ALA A 56 -2.80 -1.49 9.30
CA ALA A 56 -3.87 -2.08 10.10
C ALA A 56 -3.84 -1.57 11.55
N ARG A 57 -2.65 -1.48 12.17
CA ARG A 57 -2.51 -0.92 13.52
C ARG A 57 -2.84 0.57 13.58
N ASN A 58 -2.42 1.34 12.58
CA ASN A 58 -2.76 2.77 12.49
C ASN A 58 -4.27 2.99 12.35
N VAL A 59 -4.94 2.21 11.48
CA VAL A 59 -6.40 2.26 11.33
C VAL A 59 -7.11 1.81 12.60
N ALA A 60 -6.62 0.76 13.26
CA ALA A 60 -7.18 0.31 14.53
C ALA A 60 -7.04 1.37 15.64
N ALA A 61 -5.91 2.08 15.69
CA ALA A 61 -5.66 3.14 16.66
C ALA A 61 -6.49 4.41 16.39
N ALA A 62 -6.67 4.77 15.12
CA ALA A 62 -7.49 5.92 14.72
C ALA A 62 -9.00 5.63 14.80
N SER A 63 -9.39 4.36 14.71
CA SER A 63 -10.79 3.93 14.73
C SER A 63 -10.95 2.69 15.61
N SER A 64 -10.92 1.48 15.03
CA SER A 64 -11.09 0.23 15.78
C SER A 64 -10.66 -0.99 14.97
N TRP A 65 -10.44 -2.11 15.66
CA TRP A 65 -10.24 -3.41 15.01
C TRP A 65 -11.46 -3.88 14.20
N THR A 66 -12.66 -3.37 14.49
CA THR A 66 -13.86 -3.64 13.67
C THR A 66 -13.76 -2.97 12.31
N ALA A 67 -13.23 -1.74 12.25
CA ALA A 67 -13.02 -1.03 10.98
C ALA A 67 -11.98 -1.73 10.11
N VAL A 68 -10.87 -2.17 10.70
CA VAL A 68 -9.85 -2.99 10.02
C VAL A 68 -10.45 -4.27 9.45
N ALA A 69 -11.25 -4.98 10.26
CA ALA A 69 -11.90 -6.21 9.85
C ALA A 69 -12.90 -6.00 8.70
N GLY A 70 -13.68 -4.91 8.76
CA GLY A 70 -14.58 -4.51 7.69
C GLY A 70 -13.85 -4.23 6.38
N ALA A 71 -12.75 -3.47 6.42
CA ALA A 71 -11.93 -3.19 5.24
C ALA A 71 -11.25 -4.46 4.68
N ALA A 72 -10.80 -5.36 5.55
CA ALA A 72 -10.13 -6.60 5.16
C ALA A 72 -11.08 -7.76 4.81
N GLY A 73 -12.40 -7.57 4.91
CA GLY A 73 -13.40 -8.61 4.63
C GLY A 73 -13.29 -9.83 5.56
N THR A 74 -12.92 -9.63 6.83
CA THR A 74 -12.70 -10.72 7.79
C THR A 74 -13.36 -10.42 9.14
N SER A 75 -13.28 -11.36 10.09
CA SER A 75 -13.80 -11.14 11.45
C SER A 75 -12.85 -10.27 12.27
N ARG A 76 -13.39 -9.56 13.27
CA ARG A 76 -12.58 -8.75 14.20
C ARG A 76 -11.50 -9.57 14.90
N GLN A 77 -11.83 -10.78 15.35
CA GLN A 77 -10.88 -11.68 16.00
C GLN A 77 -9.76 -12.10 15.04
N ALA A 78 -10.10 -12.40 13.78
CA ALA A 78 -9.11 -12.78 12.77
C ALA A 78 -8.18 -11.60 12.42
N ALA A 79 -8.73 -10.40 12.21
CA ALA A 79 -7.94 -9.19 11.95
C ALA A 79 -6.98 -8.86 13.11
N TRP A 80 -7.48 -8.92 14.35
CA TRP A 80 -6.64 -8.70 15.54
C TRP A 80 -5.56 -9.77 15.68
N SER A 81 -5.90 -11.05 15.55
CA SER A 81 -4.92 -12.14 15.63
C SER A 81 -3.80 -11.98 14.59
N ARG A 82 -4.16 -11.52 13.38
CA ARG A 82 -3.22 -11.37 12.26
C ARG A 82 -2.26 -10.17 12.41
N TRP A 83 -2.74 -9.02 12.88
CA TRP A 83 -1.99 -7.76 12.78
C TRP A 83 -1.77 -7.02 14.11
N LYS A 84 -2.20 -7.58 15.26
CA LYS A 84 -1.94 -6.93 16.55
C LYS A 84 -0.45 -6.83 16.90
N ALA A 85 0.37 -7.76 16.39
CA ALA A 85 1.75 -8.01 16.81
C ALA A 85 2.70 -7.01 16.15
#